data_AF-A0A2N1GAA0-F1
#
_entry.id   AF-A0A2N1GAA0-F1
#
_cell.length_a   1.000
_cell.length_b   1.000
_cell.length_c   1.000
_cell.angle_alpha   90.00
_cell.angle_beta   90.00
_cell.angle_gamma   90.00
#
_symmetry.space_group_name_H-M   'P 1'
#
loop_
_entity.id
_entity.type
_entity.pdbx_description
1 polymer ?
#
loop_
_entity_poly.entity_id
_entity_poly.type
_entity_poly.pdbx_seq_one_letter_code
_entity_poly.pdbx_strand_id
1 'polypeptide(L)'
;MAKKIIRSDEKKSIFGLDVNGPVFFTSAITIIIIIALTLMFKEGAEEVFTATQNFVANKAGWFFILSVNIFLIFMIYLAFSKFGQLRIGGQSAKPEFKTLSWFAMLFSAGMGIGLLFWSISEPIYHFLSPPMAEGGTAEAAKEAMKFTFLHWGFHAWAVYALVGLSLAYFTYSRGLPLTIRSIFYPFLGDKIYGRIGDAIDIFAVLATVFGLATSLGLGVQQIAAGLEHLFDVDSGVQTQVILIVGVTAIATVSVVLGVDKGVRVLSEWNMRVAALFLLVVVILGPTIFIFQSFVQNTGNYLSGFLQVATWTESYTGSNWQNAWTVFYWGWWIAWSPFVGMFIARISKGRTVREFILGVLIVPSIVTFFWISAFGSSAVHQVLLGDDTIANAVNDNVATALFVFLEDYPFAFILNIIAIILIAGFFVTSSDSGSLVVDNLTSGGKIDAPVGQRIFWALAEGAVAAVLLIGGGLQALQTATIVTGLPFAVILIVMCFSLYKGLDEDFKKLKKRESQKELENYEEIVSDLVKKQNSNQQNKIK
;
A
#
# COMPACT_ATOMS: atom_id res chain seq x y z
N MET A 1 16.63 -40.37 -7.45
CA MET A 1 16.74 -39.07 -8.15
C MET A 1 15.43 -38.31 -7.95
N ALA A 2 15.44 -37.18 -7.25
CA ALA A 2 14.25 -36.33 -7.14
C ALA A 2 13.89 -35.84 -8.56
N LYS A 3 12.64 -36.04 -8.96
CA LYS A 3 12.12 -35.59 -10.26
C LYS A 3 12.36 -34.07 -10.34
N LYS A 4 13.19 -33.59 -11.25
CA LYS A 4 13.43 -32.15 -11.45
C LYS A 4 12.09 -31.52 -11.80
N ILE A 5 11.47 -30.83 -10.85
CA ILE A 5 10.23 -30.09 -11.09
C ILE A 5 10.62 -28.91 -11.97
N ILE A 6 10.30 -28.99 -13.26
CA ILE A 6 10.47 -27.86 -14.18
C ILE A 6 9.46 -26.81 -13.72
N ARG A 7 9.95 -25.74 -13.11
CA ARG A 7 9.10 -24.66 -12.64
C ARG A 7 8.47 -23.94 -13.82
N SER A 8 7.24 -23.43 -13.69
CA SER A 8 6.59 -22.68 -14.78
C SER A 8 7.37 -21.42 -15.19
N ASP A 9 8.14 -20.84 -14.27
CA ASP A 9 9.04 -19.70 -14.46
C ASP A 9 10.46 -20.06 -14.95
N GLU A 10 10.81 -21.34 -15.06
CA GLU A 10 12.08 -21.82 -15.65
C GLU A 10 11.94 -22.19 -17.14
N LYS A 11 10.74 -22.10 -17.72
CA LYS A 11 10.56 -22.34 -19.16
C LYS A 11 11.29 -21.27 -19.96
N LYS A 12 12.05 -21.69 -20.98
CA LYS A 12 12.86 -20.80 -21.84
C LYS A 12 12.02 -19.64 -22.37
N SER A 13 12.69 -18.50 -22.45
CA SER A 13 12.22 -17.27 -23.08
C SER A 13 11.32 -17.53 -24.29
N ILE A 14 10.12 -16.96 -24.24
CA ILE A 14 9.21 -16.92 -25.37
C ILE A 14 9.44 -15.57 -26.06
N PHE A 15 9.85 -15.57 -27.33
CA PHE A 15 10.14 -14.37 -28.13
C PHE A 15 11.19 -13.39 -27.56
N GLY A 16 12.19 -13.87 -26.79
CA GLY A 16 13.22 -12.99 -26.19
C GLY A 16 12.78 -12.34 -24.86
N LEU A 17 11.57 -12.64 -24.38
CA LEU A 17 11.06 -12.22 -23.08
C LEU A 17 11.44 -13.22 -21.99
N ASP A 18 11.87 -12.75 -20.82
CA ASP A 18 12.03 -13.56 -19.61
C ASP A 18 10.79 -13.49 -18.69
N VAL A 19 9.71 -14.19 -19.06
CA VAL A 19 8.40 -14.15 -18.37
C VAL A 19 7.92 -15.52 -17.90
N ASN A 20 7.17 -15.54 -16.81
CA ASN A 20 6.24 -16.63 -16.51
C ASN A 20 5.04 -16.52 -17.46
N GLY A 21 5.09 -17.25 -18.58
CA GLY A 21 4.11 -17.18 -19.67
C GLY A 21 2.63 -17.22 -19.21
N PRO A 22 2.20 -18.24 -18.44
CA PRO A 22 0.85 -18.30 -17.90
C PRO A 22 0.40 -17.03 -17.17
N VAL A 23 1.27 -16.44 -16.34
CA VAL A 23 0.94 -15.23 -15.58
C VAL A 23 0.91 -14.01 -16.50
N PHE A 24 1.98 -13.79 -17.26
CA PHE A 24 2.12 -12.62 -18.13
C PHE A 24 0.99 -12.53 -19.15
N PHE A 25 0.77 -13.59 -19.94
CA PHE A 25 -0.22 -13.55 -21.02
C PHE A 25 -1.65 -13.51 -20.49
N THR A 26 -1.98 -14.24 -19.43
CA THR A 26 -3.35 -14.22 -18.87
C THR A 26 -3.69 -12.85 -18.31
N SER A 27 -2.77 -12.24 -17.56
CA SER A 27 -2.96 -10.89 -17.03
C SER A 27 -3.06 -9.85 -18.15
N ALA A 28 -2.14 -9.88 -19.13
CA ALA A 28 -2.14 -8.97 -20.26
C ALA A 28 -3.43 -9.07 -21.09
N ILE A 29 -3.87 -10.28 -21.44
CA ILE A 29 -5.10 -10.51 -22.20
C ILE A 29 -6.31 -10.02 -21.41
N THR A 30 -6.37 -10.29 -20.11
CA THR A 30 -7.47 -9.84 -19.24
C THR A 30 -7.56 -8.32 -19.22
N ILE A 31 -6.42 -7.63 -19.06
CA ILE A 31 -6.35 -6.16 -19.09
C ILE A 31 -6.80 -5.61 -20.44
N ILE A 32 -6.30 -6.19 -21.55
CA ILE A 32 -6.67 -5.77 -22.91
C ILE A 32 -8.18 -5.95 -23.15
N ILE A 33 -8.75 -7.07 -22.70
CA ILE A 33 -10.20 -7.32 -22.82
C ILE A 33 -10.98 -6.27 -22.03
N ILE A 34 -10.59 -5.97 -20.79
CA ILE A 34 -11.27 -4.96 -19.98
C ILE A 34 -11.18 -3.58 -20.63
N ILE A 35 -10.01 -3.21 -21.15
CA ILE A 35 -9.82 -1.96 -21.92
C ILE A 35 -10.75 -1.94 -23.14
N ALA A 36 -10.74 -2.99 -23.96
CA ALA A 36 -11.55 -3.07 -25.17
C ALA A 36 -13.05 -2.98 -24.87
N LEU A 37 -13.53 -3.72 -23.87
CA LEU A 37 -14.93 -3.68 -23.46
C LEU A 37 -15.33 -2.28 -22.95
N THR A 38 -14.49 -1.64 -22.15
CA THR A 38 -14.77 -0.30 -21.62
C THR A 38 -14.87 0.73 -22.75
N LEU A 39 -13.99 0.65 -23.74
CA LEU A 39 -14.02 1.53 -24.91
C LEU A 39 -15.21 1.25 -25.86
N MET A 40 -15.58 -0.03 -26.02
CA MET A 40 -16.71 -0.42 -26.88
C MET A 40 -18.08 -0.03 -26.31
N PHE A 41 -18.26 -0.11 -24.99
CA PHE A 41 -19.54 0.11 -24.32
C PHE A 41 -19.59 1.44 -23.55
N LYS A 42 -18.83 2.45 -24.00
CA LYS A 42 -18.59 3.74 -23.31
C LYS A 42 -19.87 4.37 -22.73
N GLU A 43 -20.95 4.46 -23.50
CA GLU A 43 -22.19 5.14 -23.08
C GLU A 43 -22.93 4.45 -21.93
N GLY A 44 -22.70 3.14 -21.69
CA GLY A 44 -23.27 2.39 -20.56
C GLY A 44 -22.24 1.99 -19.51
N ALA A 45 -20.96 2.34 -19.68
CA ALA A 45 -19.88 1.87 -18.83
C ALA A 45 -20.02 2.42 -17.40
N GLU A 46 -20.35 3.70 -17.23
CA GLU A 46 -20.54 4.33 -15.92
C GLU A 46 -21.67 3.68 -15.11
N GLU A 47 -22.82 3.40 -15.74
CA GLU A 47 -23.94 2.71 -15.10
C GLU A 47 -23.54 1.29 -14.66
N VAL A 48 -22.83 0.57 -15.53
CA VAL A 48 -22.33 -0.78 -15.23
C VAL A 48 -21.32 -0.76 -14.09
N PHE A 49 -20.39 0.19 -14.08
CA PHE A 49 -19.41 0.34 -12.99
C PHE A 49 -20.12 0.66 -11.67
N THR A 50 -21.02 1.63 -11.68
CA THR A 50 -21.81 2.00 -10.49
C THR A 50 -22.63 0.83 -9.95
N ALA A 51 -23.34 0.11 -10.83
CA ALA A 51 -24.11 -1.07 -10.46
C ALA A 51 -23.22 -2.18 -9.90
N THR A 52 -22.04 -2.40 -10.50
CA THR A 52 -21.08 -3.42 -10.06
C THR A 52 -20.49 -3.06 -8.70
N GLN A 53 -20.08 -1.80 -8.49
CA GLN A 53 -19.58 -1.33 -7.20
C GLN A 53 -20.64 -1.49 -6.12
N ASN A 54 -21.87 -1.02 -6.36
CA ASN A 54 -22.97 -1.18 -5.42
C ASN A 54 -23.27 -2.65 -5.13
N PHE A 55 -23.24 -3.52 -6.14
CA PHE A 55 -23.43 -4.95 -5.95
C PHE A 55 -22.35 -5.57 -5.05
N VAL A 56 -21.08 -5.33 -5.37
CA VAL A 56 -19.95 -5.89 -4.61
C VAL A 56 -19.93 -5.31 -3.20
N ALA A 57 -20.09 -4.00 -3.05
CA ALA A 57 -20.02 -3.36 -1.75
C ALA A 57 -21.20 -3.74 -0.84
N ASN A 58 -22.43 -3.82 -1.36
CA ASN A 58 -23.58 -4.26 -0.57
C ASN A 58 -23.52 -5.75 -0.17
N LYS A 59 -22.90 -6.62 -0.99
CA LYS A 59 -22.84 -8.07 -0.71
C LYS A 59 -21.58 -8.48 0.05
N ALA A 60 -20.46 -7.80 -0.18
CA ALA A 60 -19.15 -8.16 0.33
C ALA A 60 -18.48 -7.05 1.17
N GLY A 61 -19.13 -5.91 1.41
CA GLY A 61 -18.57 -4.82 2.23
C GLY A 61 -18.23 -5.27 3.65
N TRP A 62 -19.11 -6.05 4.28
CA TRP A 62 -18.85 -6.66 5.59
C TRP A 62 -17.59 -7.55 5.57
N PHE A 63 -17.32 -8.23 4.45
CA PHE A 63 -16.16 -9.10 4.29
C PHE A 63 -14.87 -8.29 4.16
N PHE A 64 -14.88 -7.15 3.46
CA PHE A 64 -13.76 -6.22 3.45
C PHE A 64 -13.43 -5.71 4.85
N ILE A 65 -14.44 -5.20 5.56
CA ILE A 65 -14.29 -4.69 6.93
C ILE A 65 -13.72 -5.77 7.85
N LEU A 66 -14.30 -6.97 7.81
CA LEU A 66 -13.80 -8.11 8.61
C LEU A 66 -12.35 -8.48 8.23
N SER A 67 -12.04 -8.56 6.93
CA SER A 67 -10.70 -8.93 6.44
C SER A 67 -9.62 -7.98 6.93
N VAL A 68 -9.83 -6.67 6.80
CA VAL A 68 -8.82 -5.67 7.22
C VAL A 68 -8.64 -5.66 8.74
N ASN A 69 -9.71 -5.87 9.51
CA ASN A 69 -9.58 -6.07 10.96
C ASN A 69 -8.81 -7.34 11.30
N ILE A 70 -9.05 -8.45 10.60
CA ILE A 70 -8.29 -9.69 10.77
C ILE A 70 -6.80 -9.42 10.50
N PHE A 71 -6.46 -8.71 9.43
CA PHE A 71 -5.06 -8.38 9.11
C PHE A 71 -4.43 -7.59 10.24
N LEU A 72 -5.07 -6.52 10.72
CA LEU A 72 -4.55 -5.70 11.80
C LEU A 72 -4.38 -6.49 13.11
N ILE A 73 -5.40 -7.23 13.54
CA ILE A 73 -5.34 -8.06 14.75
C ILE A 73 -4.23 -9.11 14.62
N PHE A 74 -4.11 -9.74 13.46
CA PHE A 74 -3.08 -10.73 13.19
C PHE A 74 -1.67 -10.14 13.25
N MET A 75 -1.44 -8.97 12.66
CA MET A 75 -0.14 -8.30 12.74
C MET A 75 0.21 -7.91 14.18
N ILE A 76 -0.74 -7.34 14.93
CA ILE A 76 -0.54 -7.03 16.35
C ILE A 76 -0.21 -8.30 17.13
N TYR A 77 -0.97 -9.37 16.93
CA TYR A 77 -0.69 -10.68 17.55
C TYR A 77 0.73 -11.15 17.25
N LEU A 78 1.17 -11.14 15.98
CA LEU A 78 2.53 -11.57 15.62
C LEU A 78 3.61 -10.73 16.32
N ALA A 79 3.43 -9.41 16.39
CA ALA A 79 4.40 -8.50 17.01
C ALA A 79 4.61 -8.79 18.51
N PHE A 80 3.54 -9.09 19.24
CA PHE A 80 3.60 -9.34 20.69
C PHE A 80 3.72 -10.82 21.06
N SER A 81 3.54 -11.74 20.11
CA SER A 81 3.75 -13.17 20.32
C SER A 81 5.23 -13.57 20.38
N LYS A 82 5.46 -14.87 20.59
CA LYS A 82 6.76 -15.55 20.46
C LYS A 82 7.43 -15.34 19.09
N PHE A 83 6.68 -15.01 18.04
CA PHE A 83 7.22 -14.79 16.70
C PHE A 83 7.92 -13.44 16.55
N GLY A 84 7.57 -12.45 17.39
CA GLY A 84 8.14 -11.10 17.32
C GLY A 84 9.67 -11.04 17.43
N GLN A 85 10.28 -12.05 18.06
CA GLN A 85 11.75 -12.15 18.20
C GLN A 85 12.45 -12.78 17.00
N LEU A 86 11.71 -13.39 16.06
CA LEU A 86 12.31 -13.95 14.86
C LEU A 86 12.88 -12.83 14.00
N ARG A 87 14.04 -13.08 13.38
CA ARG A 87 14.72 -12.12 12.51
C ARG A 87 14.56 -12.50 11.05
N ILE A 88 14.16 -11.52 10.24
CA ILE A 88 14.01 -11.65 8.79
C ILE A 88 15.40 -11.86 8.18
N GLY A 89 15.61 -12.98 7.49
CA GLY A 89 16.93 -13.36 6.96
C GLY A 89 17.76 -14.28 7.87
N GLY A 90 17.20 -14.71 9.01
CA GLY A 90 17.88 -15.58 9.97
C GLY A 90 18.57 -14.82 11.12
N GLN A 91 19.01 -15.55 12.15
CA GLN A 91 19.46 -14.96 13.42
C GLN A 91 20.69 -14.07 13.30
N SER A 92 21.57 -14.35 12.35
CA SER A 92 22.80 -13.58 12.12
C SER A 92 22.61 -12.43 11.14
N ALA A 93 21.42 -12.28 10.53
CA ALA A 93 21.16 -11.18 9.61
C ALA A 93 21.24 -9.83 10.35
N LYS A 94 21.72 -8.79 9.66
CA LYS A 94 21.77 -7.43 10.18
C LYS A 94 20.94 -6.52 9.27
N PRO A 95 20.30 -5.46 9.82
CA PRO A 95 19.59 -4.49 9.00
C PRO A 95 20.50 -3.90 7.92
N GLU A 96 20.04 -3.92 6.67
CA GLU A 96 20.78 -3.32 5.54
C GLU A 96 20.74 -1.78 5.61
N PHE A 97 19.65 -1.23 6.16
CA PHE A 97 19.45 0.20 6.34
C PHE A 97 19.37 0.57 7.82
N LYS A 98 19.95 1.73 8.17
CA LYS A 98 19.80 2.33 9.50
C LYS A 98 18.33 2.61 9.80
N THR A 99 17.93 2.57 11.06
CA THR A 99 16.52 2.69 11.48
C THR A 99 15.84 3.97 11.01
N LEU A 100 16.52 5.11 11.12
CA LEU A 100 15.96 6.39 10.66
C LEU A 100 15.78 6.42 9.13
N SER A 101 16.75 5.89 8.38
CA SER A 101 16.64 5.76 6.92
C SER A 101 15.51 4.81 6.51
N TRP A 102 15.33 3.71 7.25
CA TRP A 102 14.24 2.77 7.03
C TRP A 102 12.88 3.42 7.26
N PHE A 103 12.71 4.18 8.36
CA PHE A 103 11.48 4.94 8.62
C PHE A 103 11.17 5.97 7.54
N ALA A 104 12.18 6.71 7.07
CA ALA A 104 12.01 7.66 5.97
C ALA A 104 11.56 6.96 4.67
N MET A 105 12.13 5.79 4.35
CA MET A 105 11.75 5.01 3.17
C MET A 105 10.35 4.38 3.30
N LEU A 106 9.96 3.91 4.48
CA LEU A 106 8.60 3.41 4.72
C LEU A 106 7.56 4.48 4.44
N PHE A 107 7.81 5.69 4.95
CA PHE A 107 6.96 6.84 4.68
C PHE A 107 6.94 7.16 3.18
N SER A 108 8.10 7.16 2.51
CA SER A 108 8.20 7.41 1.06
C SER A 108 7.41 6.46 0.18
N ALA A 109 7.18 5.22 0.62
CA ALA A 109 6.58 4.20 -0.21
C ALA A 109 5.07 4.04 -0.06
N GLY A 110 4.50 4.45 1.07
CA GLY A 110 3.05 4.51 1.24
C GLY A 110 2.47 5.92 1.16
N MET A 111 3.32 6.96 1.12
CA MET A 111 2.91 8.31 0.74
C MET A 111 2.77 8.39 -0.78
N GLY A 112 1.60 8.80 -1.24
CA GLY A 112 1.37 9.00 -2.65
C GLY A 112 0.32 10.06 -2.90
N ILE A 113 -0.08 10.12 -4.17
CA ILE A 113 -1.13 10.98 -4.70
C ILE A 113 -2.37 10.97 -3.80
N GLY A 114 -2.77 9.78 -3.31
CA GLY A 114 -3.97 9.64 -2.51
C GLY A 114 -3.99 10.52 -1.26
N LEU A 115 -2.85 10.71 -0.57
CA LEU A 115 -2.85 11.57 0.61
C LEU A 115 -3.02 13.05 0.23
N LEU A 116 -2.39 13.50 -0.85
CA LEU A 116 -2.58 14.87 -1.36
C LEU A 116 -4.01 15.10 -1.84
N PHE A 117 -4.62 14.09 -2.47
CA PHE A 117 -5.97 14.15 -3.00
C PHE A 117 -7.02 14.19 -1.88
N TRP A 118 -6.94 13.27 -0.92
CA TRP A 118 -8.00 13.06 0.06
C TRP A 118 -7.79 13.77 1.40
N SER A 119 -6.58 14.27 1.70
CA SER A 119 -6.29 14.86 3.02
C SER A 119 -7.14 16.08 3.39
N ILE A 120 -7.76 16.75 2.41
CA ILE A 120 -8.70 17.85 2.60
C ILE A 120 -10.12 17.39 2.26
N SER A 121 -10.30 16.83 1.06
CA SER A 121 -11.62 16.56 0.51
C SER A 121 -12.39 15.51 1.31
N GLU A 122 -11.72 14.48 1.84
CA GLU A 122 -12.39 13.45 2.65
C GLU A 122 -12.88 14.00 4.01
N PRO A 123 -12.06 14.69 4.84
CA PRO A 123 -12.55 15.36 6.04
C PRO A 123 -13.71 16.32 5.79
N ILE A 124 -13.65 17.12 4.72
CA ILE A 124 -14.73 18.06 4.36
C ILE A 124 -16.00 17.29 3.98
N TYR A 125 -15.90 16.26 3.15
CA TYR A 125 -17.05 15.45 2.77
C TYR A 125 -17.69 14.78 3.98
N HIS A 126 -16.88 14.16 4.84
CA HIS A 126 -17.37 13.51 6.05
C HIS A 126 -17.91 14.52 7.08
N PHE A 127 -17.46 15.77 7.04
CA PHE A 127 -17.98 16.84 7.91
C PHE A 127 -19.37 17.31 7.45
N LEU A 128 -19.58 17.43 6.13
CA LEU A 128 -20.84 17.87 5.55
C LEU A 128 -21.89 16.74 5.53
N SER A 129 -21.46 15.51 5.25
CA SER A 129 -22.32 14.32 5.15
C SER A 129 -21.76 13.14 5.97
N PRO A 130 -21.66 13.29 7.31
CA PRO A 130 -21.26 12.20 8.19
C PRO A 130 -22.31 11.08 8.22
N PRO A 131 -21.91 9.83 8.47
CA PRO A 131 -22.86 8.73 8.56
C PRO A 131 -23.64 8.65 9.88
N MET A 132 -23.13 9.19 10.99
CA MET A 132 -23.77 9.08 12.32
C MET A 132 -24.18 10.42 12.93
N ALA A 133 -23.37 11.46 12.80
CA ALA A 133 -23.65 12.81 13.31
C ALA A 133 -24.55 13.63 12.37
N GLU A 134 -24.98 14.80 12.85
CA GLU A 134 -25.60 15.83 12.01
C GLU A 134 -24.50 16.66 11.32
N GLY A 135 -24.55 16.77 9.99
CA GLY A 135 -23.54 17.47 9.19
C GLY A 135 -23.37 18.94 9.56
N GLY A 136 -22.16 19.47 9.37
CA GLY A 136 -21.83 20.87 9.68
C GLY A 136 -21.63 21.19 11.17
N THR A 137 -21.77 20.20 12.06
CA THR A 137 -21.64 20.38 13.52
C THR A 137 -20.23 20.07 14.04
N ALA A 138 -19.88 20.55 15.24
CA ALA A 138 -18.62 20.18 15.89
C ALA A 138 -18.49 18.66 16.12
N GLU A 139 -19.60 17.97 16.33
CA GLU A 139 -19.69 16.51 16.43
C GLU A 139 -19.36 15.84 15.08
N ALA A 140 -19.88 16.38 13.97
CA ALA A 140 -19.51 15.93 12.63
C ALA A 140 -18.02 16.12 12.35
N ALA A 141 -17.41 17.22 12.81
CA ALA A 141 -15.96 17.44 12.63
C ALA A 141 -15.14 16.37 13.35
N LYS A 142 -15.55 16.01 14.58
CA LYS A 142 -14.93 14.93 15.36
C LYS A 142 -15.09 13.57 14.66
N GLU A 143 -16.27 13.30 14.10
CA GLU A 143 -16.55 12.05 13.38
C GLU A 143 -15.79 11.96 12.05
N ALA A 144 -15.75 13.05 11.30
CA ALA A 144 -15.05 13.16 10.03
C ALA A 144 -13.57 12.78 10.15
N MET A 145 -12.90 13.37 11.14
CA MET A 145 -11.49 13.05 11.41
C MET A 145 -11.30 11.62 11.89
N LYS A 146 -12.26 11.06 12.64
CA LYS A 146 -12.21 9.67 13.13
C LYS A 146 -12.26 8.66 11.98
N PHE A 147 -13.18 8.82 11.03
CA PHE A 147 -13.23 7.97 9.84
C PHE A 147 -12.03 8.17 8.93
N THR A 148 -11.57 9.41 8.77
CA THR A 148 -10.39 9.69 7.96
C THR A 148 -9.14 9.02 8.56
N PHE A 149 -8.97 9.04 9.89
CA PHE A 149 -7.87 8.34 10.56
C PHE A 149 -8.01 6.82 10.48
N LEU A 150 -9.24 6.29 10.44
CA LEU A 150 -9.46 4.86 10.19
C LEU A 150 -8.93 4.47 8.80
N HIS A 151 -9.32 5.21 7.76
CA HIS A 151 -9.00 4.88 6.38
C HIS A 151 -7.50 4.98 6.07
N TRP A 152 -6.78 5.92 6.69
CA TRP A 152 -5.37 6.21 6.39
C TRP A 152 -4.37 5.76 7.47
N GLY A 153 -4.87 5.24 8.59
CA GLY A 153 -4.08 4.82 9.74
C GLY A 153 -3.78 3.33 9.78
N PHE A 154 -3.87 2.74 10.98
CA PHE A 154 -3.40 1.39 11.27
C PHE A 154 -3.94 0.31 10.33
N HIS A 155 -5.20 0.41 9.90
CA HIS A 155 -5.83 -0.57 9.03
C HIS A 155 -5.19 -0.65 7.64
N ALA A 156 -4.90 0.49 7.00
CA ALA A 156 -4.21 0.54 5.71
C ALA A 156 -2.80 -0.07 5.83
N TRP A 157 -2.05 0.38 6.83
CA TRP A 157 -0.67 -0.06 7.06
C TRP A 157 -0.58 -1.52 7.51
N ALA A 158 -1.62 -2.09 8.12
CA ALA A 158 -1.67 -3.52 8.44
C ALA A 158 -1.72 -4.40 7.20
N VAL A 159 -2.44 -3.99 6.17
CA VAL A 159 -2.51 -4.71 4.90
C VAL A 159 -1.11 -4.75 4.27
N TYR A 160 -0.41 -3.61 4.25
CA TYR A 160 0.96 -3.52 3.74
C TYR A 160 1.96 -4.30 4.59
N ALA A 161 1.81 -4.24 5.92
CA ALA A 161 2.65 -5.00 6.84
C ALA A 161 2.48 -6.51 6.65
N LEU A 162 1.26 -7.00 6.41
CA LEU A 162 1.00 -8.42 6.16
C LEU A 162 1.72 -8.91 4.90
N VAL A 163 1.54 -8.23 3.78
CA VAL A 163 2.17 -8.62 2.51
C VAL A 163 3.67 -8.43 2.58
N GLY A 164 4.14 -7.29 3.10
CA GLY A 164 5.56 -6.99 3.23
C GLY A 164 6.30 -7.96 4.15
N LEU A 165 5.73 -8.30 5.31
CA LEU A 165 6.33 -9.28 6.22
C LEU A 165 6.38 -10.65 5.57
N SER A 166 5.30 -11.06 4.90
CA SER A 166 5.21 -12.35 4.23
C SER A 166 6.28 -12.47 3.13
N LEU A 167 6.34 -11.50 2.21
CA LEU A 167 7.34 -11.47 1.16
C LEU A 167 8.77 -11.46 1.72
N ALA A 168 9.05 -10.60 2.70
CA ALA A 168 10.37 -10.50 3.31
C ALA A 168 10.79 -11.81 4.00
N TYR A 169 9.88 -12.40 4.77
CA TYR A 169 10.15 -13.62 5.52
C TYR A 169 10.38 -14.82 4.60
N PHE A 170 9.47 -15.09 3.65
CA PHE A 170 9.62 -16.24 2.76
C PHE A 170 10.81 -16.10 1.81
N THR A 171 11.12 -14.87 1.38
CA THR A 171 12.28 -14.61 0.52
C THR A 171 13.59 -14.73 1.30
N TYR A 172 13.75 -13.95 2.38
CA TYR A 172 15.05 -13.84 3.04
C TYR A 172 15.29 -14.94 4.07
N SER A 173 14.27 -15.41 4.77
CA SER A 173 14.44 -16.46 5.79
C SER A 173 14.32 -17.87 5.19
N ARG A 174 13.54 -18.06 4.13
CA ARG A 174 13.31 -19.37 3.49
C ARG A 174 13.91 -19.52 2.09
N GLY A 175 14.53 -18.47 1.55
CA GLY A 175 15.23 -18.53 0.26
C GLY A 175 14.30 -18.75 -0.94
N LEU A 176 13.02 -18.43 -0.80
CA LEU A 176 12.04 -18.54 -1.89
C LEU A 176 12.10 -17.31 -2.81
N PRO A 177 11.62 -17.41 -4.06
CA PRO A 177 11.52 -16.26 -4.96
C PRO A 177 10.64 -15.14 -4.39
N LEU A 178 10.96 -13.88 -4.70
CA LEU A 178 10.21 -12.70 -4.26
C LEU A 178 8.92 -12.52 -5.08
N THR A 179 7.95 -13.40 -4.88
CA THR A 179 6.62 -13.39 -5.53
C THR A 179 5.56 -13.84 -4.51
N ILE A 180 4.30 -13.41 -4.74
CA ILE A 180 3.18 -13.71 -3.84
C ILE A 180 2.94 -15.21 -3.72
N ARG A 181 3.07 -16.00 -4.80
CA ARG A 181 2.93 -17.48 -4.75
C ARG A 181 3.83 -18.14 -3.71
N SER A 182 5.04 -17.60 -3.48
CA SER A 182 6.04 -18.18 -2.58
C SER A 182 5.55 -18.21 -1.14
N ILE A 183 4.68 -17.28 -0.78
CA ILE A 183 4.14 -17.17 0.56
C ILE A 183 3.32 -18.41 0.93
N PHE A 184 2.75 -19.10 -0.05
CA PHE A 184 1.86 -20.26 0.14
C PHE A 184 2.61 -21.60 0.19
N TYR A 185 3.95 -21.58 0.08
CA TYR A 185 4.79 -22.77 0.14
C TYR A 185 4.57 -23.66 1.38
N PRO A 186 4.36 -23.15 2.62
CA PRO A 186 4.18 -23.98 3.82
C PRO A 186 3.11 -25.06 3.72
N PHE A 187 2.10 -24.89 2.88
CA PHE A 187 1.04 -25.89 2.71
C PHE A 187 0.82 -26.33 1.27
N LEU A 188 1.17 -25.52 0.26
CA LEU A 188 1.13 -25.93 -1.14
C LEU A 188 2.39 -26.71 -1.56
N GLY A 189 3.51 -26.55 -0.85
CA GLY A 189 4.80 -27.10 -1.24
C GLY A 189 5.13 -26.72 -2.68
N ASP A 190 5.62 -27.68 -3.47
CA ASP A 190 5.99 -27.44 -4.87
C ASP A 190 4.81 -27.10 -5.80
N LYS A 191 3.55 -27.21 -5.35
CA LYS A 191 2.38 -26.80 -6.16
C LYS A 191 2.36 -25.30 -6.43
N ILE A 192 3.14 -24.49 -5.71
CA ILE A 192 3.33 -23.06 -6.03
C ILE A 192 3.92 -22.85 -7.42
N TYR A 193 4.66 -23.84 -7.97
CA TYR A 193 5.25 -23.75 -9.31
C TYR A 193 4.31 -24.23 -10.43
N GLY A 194 3.05 -24.51 -10.09
CA GLY A 194 2.01 -24.92 -11.05
C GLY A 194 0.83 -23.95 -11.08
N ARG A 195 -0.29 -24.42 -11.63
CA ARG A 195 -1.50 -23.61 -11.92
C ARG A 195 -2.05 -22.83 -10.73
N ILE A 196 -1.96 -23.37 -9.52
CA ILE A 196 -2.46 -22.70 -8.31
C ILE A 196 -1.60 -21.47 -8.00
N GLY A 197 -0.27 -21.59 -8.07
CA GLY A 197 0.61 -20.44 -7.89
C GLY A 197 0.52 -19.43 -9.04
N ASP A 198 0.32 -19.90 -10.27
CA ASP A 198 0.06 -19.02 -11.40
C ASP A 198 -1.24 -18.21 -11.19
N ALA A 199 -2.32 -18.82 -10.70
CA ALA A 199 -3.57 -18.12 -10.38
C ALA A 199 -3.38 -17.05 -9.29
N ILE A 200 -2.63 -17.36 -8.23
CA ILE A 200 -2.32 -16.42 -7.14
C ILE A 200 -1.59 -15.19 -7.68
N ASP A 201 -0.58 -15.39 -8.52
CA ASP A 201 0.19 -14.27 -9.10
C ASP A 201 -0.64 -13.50 -10.14
N ILE A 202 -1.52 -14.14 -10.90
CA ILE A 202 -2.44 -13.44 -11.82
C ILE A 202 -3.34 -12.47 -11.03
N PHE A 203 -3.96 -12.93 -9.95
CA PHE A 203 -4.76 -12.04 -9.09
C PHE A 203 -3.92 -10.92 -8.48
N ALA A 204 -2.68 -11.21 -8.04
CA ALA A 204 -1.78 -10.18 -7.53
C ALA A 204 -1.45 -9.12 -8.59
N VAL A 205 -1.20 -9.54 -9.84
CA VAL A 205 -0.91 -8.64 -10.97
C VAL A 205 -2.12 -7.77 -11.29
N LEU A 206 -3.31 -8.37 -11.45
CA LEU A 206 -4.53 -7.62 -11.74
C LEU A 206 -4.83 -6.61 -10.63
N ALA A 207 -4.80 -7.05 -9.38
CA ALA A 207 -4.99 -6.17 -8.23
C ALA A 207 -3.99 -5.00 -8.22
N THR A 208 -2.71 -5.28 -8.50
CA THR A 208 -1.68 -4.24 -8.56
C THR A 208 -1.93 -3.24 -9.68
N VAL A 209 -2.23 -3.70 -10.90
CA VAL A 209 -2.44 -2.80 -12.06
C VAL A 209 -3.66 -1.91 -11.85
N PHE A 210 -4.79 -2.46 -11.39
CA PHE A 210 -6.01 -1.67 -11.16
C PHE A 210 -5.89 -0.74 -9.95
N GLY A 211 -5.20 -1.17 -8.88
CA GLY A 211 -4.89 -0.32 -7.73
C GLY A 211 -3.97 0.85 -8.10
N LEU A 212 -2.94 0.59 -8.92
CA LEU A 212 -2.07 1.64 -9.45
C LEU A 212 -2.84 2.58 -10.37
N ALA A 213 -3.60 2.06 -11.34
CA ALA A 213 -4.39 2.87 -12.26
C ALA A 213 -5.35 3.83 -11.54
N THR A 214 -5.91 3.42 -10.40
CA THR A 214 -6.74 4.28 -9.54
C THR A 214 -5.95 5.44 -8.96
N SER A 215 -4.78 5.16 -8.37
CA SER A 215 -3.88 6.21 -7.86
C SER A 215 -3.43 7.17 -8.96
N LEU A 216 -3.10 6.65 -10.14
CA LEU A 216 -2.69 7.45 -11.31
C LEU A 216 -3.85 8.34 -11.79
N GLY A 217 -5.06 7.78 -11.91
CA GLY A 217 -6.24 8.53 -12.33
C GLY A 217 -6.60 9.67 -11.38
N LEU A 218 -6.55 9.43 -10.06
CA LEU A 218 -6.70 10.48 -9.04
C LEU A 218 -5.66 11.60 -9.21
N GLY A 219 -4.41 11.25 -9.47
CA GLY A 219 -3.33 12.22 -9.59
C GLY A 219 -3.47 13.11 -10.80
N VAL A 220 -3.92 12.55 -11.91
CA VAL A 220 -4.18 13.32 -13.12
C VAL A 220 -5.41 14.20 -12.98
N GLN A 221 -6.48 13.72 -12.34
CA GLN A 221 -7.63 14.58 -12.01
C GLN A 221 -7.17 15.79 -11.18
N GLN A 222 -6.29 15.56 -10.20
CA GLN A 222 -5.75 16.63 -9.36
C GLN A 222 -4.81 17.57 -10.12
N ILE A 223 -3.93 17.07 -10.99
CA ILE A 223 -3.09 17.92 -11.84
C ILE A 223 -3.97 18.77 -12.77
N ALA A 224 -4.97 18.17 -13.42
CA ALA A 224 -5.89 18.86 -14.31
C ALA A 224 -6.66 19.98 -13.58
N ALA A 225 -7.21 19.68 -12.40
CA ALA A 225 -7.88 20.66 -11.55
C ALA A 225 -6.94 21.81 -11.13
N GLY A 226 -5.67 21.51 -10.83
CA GLY A 226 -4.69 22.55 -10.51
C GLY A 226 -4.31 23.43 -11.70
N LEU A 227 -4.25 22.86 -12.91
CA LEU A 227 -4.01 23.61 -14.13
C LEU A 227 -5.18 24.52 -14.49
N GLU A 228 -6.42 24.04 -14.31
CA GLU A 228 -7.62 24.86 -14.46
C GLU A 228 -7.61 26.02 -13.46
N HIS A 229 -7.39 25.72 -12.19
CA HIS A 229 -7.37 26.72 -11.13
C HIS A 229 -6.30 27.81 -11.32
N LEU A 230 -5.11 27.47 -11.82
CA LEU A 230 -4.01 28.42 -11.99
C LEU A 230 -3.95 29.12 -13.35
N PHE A 231 -4.33 28.42 -14.41
CA PHE A 231 -4.08 28.82 -15.79
C PHE A 231 -5.33 28.80 -16.67
N ASP A 232 -6.50 28.51 -16.11
CA ASP A 232 -7.79 28.43 -16.82
C ASP A 232 -7.77 27.38 -17.96
N VAL A 233 -6.97 26.33 -17.79
CA VAL A 233 -6.90 25.19 -18.71
C VAL A 233 -7.97 24.16 -18.32
N ASP A 234 -8.94 23.93 -19.20
CA ASP A 234 -10.03 22.96 -18.99
C ASP A 234 -9.56 21.63 -18.39
N SER A 235 -10.15 21.23 -17.25
CA SER A 235 -9.78 19.99 -16.53
C SER A 235 -10.51 18.73 -17.02
N GLY A 236 -11.20 18.81 -18.16
CA GLY A 236 -12.01 17.74 -18.72
C GLY A 236 -11.22 16.48 -19.07
N VAL A 237 -11.96 15.42 -19.43
CA VAL A 237 -11.41 14.09 -19.72
C VAL A 237 -10.31 14.13 -20.78
N GLN A 238 -10.41 15.02 -21.78
CA GLN A 238 -9.38 15.15 -22.81
C GLN A 238 -8.04 15.61 -22.22
N THR A 239 -8.03 16.65 -21.39
CA THR A 239 -6.83 17.13 -20.70
C THR A 239 -6.24 16.06 -19.80
N GLN A 240 -7.09 15.36 -19.05
CA GLN A 240 -6.67 14.26 -18.19
C GLN A 240 -5.97 13.14 -19.00
N VAL A 241 -6.54 12.72 -20.13
CA VAL A 241 -5.92 11.71 -21.00
C VAL A 241 -4.58 12.18 -21.56
N ILE A 242 -4.46 13.45 -21.97
CA ILE A 242 -3.20 14.02 -22.45
C ILE A 242 -2.13 14.00 -21.34
N LEU A 243 -2.51 14.37 -20.12
CA LEU A 243 -1.61 14.33 -18.96
C LEU A 243 -1.16 12.90 -18.66
N ILE A 244 -2.04 11.91 -18.71
CA ILE A 244 -1.66 10.49 -18.54
C ILE A 244 -0.64 10.09 -19.59
N VAL A 245 -0.90 10.37 -20.87
CA VAL A 245 0.03 10.04 -21.96
C VAL A 245 1.40 10.70 -21.73
N GLY A 246 1.42 11.98 -21.35
CA GLY A 246 2.65 12.71 -21.07
C GLY A 246 3.45 12.12 -19.90
N VAL A 247 2.79 11.87 -18.77
CA VAL A 247 3.47 11.35 -17.59
C VAL A 247 3.88 9.88 -17.76
N THR A 248 3.05 9.06 -18.39
CA THR A 248 3.41 7.68 -18.76
C THR A 248 4.59 7.65 -19.72
N ALA A 249 4.70 8.60 -20.66
CA ALA A 249 5.88 8.71 -21.52
C ALA A 249 7.14 9.03 -20.71
N ILE A 250 7.06 9.96 -19.75
CA ILE A 250 8.18 10.29 -18.85
C ILE A 250 8.59 9.07 -18.01
N ALA A 251 7.63 8.37 -17.41
CA ALA A 251 7.88 7.15 -16.65
C ALA A 251 8.52 6.06 -17.53
N THR A 252 8.01 5.86 -18.74
CA THR A 252 8.56 4.89 -19.70
C THR A 252 10.00 5.23 -20.09
N VAL A 253 10.33 6.50 -20.30
CA VAL A 253 11.71 6.93 -20.55
C VAL A 253 12.60 6.63 -19.34
N SER A 254 12.11 6.82 -18.11
CA SER A 254 12.82 6.47 -16.88
C SER A 254 13.15 4.96 -16.81
N VAL A 255 12.16 4.12 -17.11
CA VAL A 255 12.29 2.66 -17.21
C VAL A 255 13.33 2.27 -18.25
N VAL A 256 13.28 2.86 -19.44
CA VAL A 256 14.16 2.54 -20.59
C VAL A 256 15.61 2.88 -20.28
N LEU A 257 15.84 4.05 -19.70
CA LEU A 257 17.18 4.53 -19.38
C LEU A 257 17.80 3.75 -18.20
N GLY A 258 17.06 2.81 -17.59
CA GLY A 258 17.55 1.99 -16.46
C GLY A 258 18.00 2.88 -15.31
N VAL A 259 17.34 4.02 -15.13
CA VAL A 259 17.77 5.03 -14.16
C VAL A 259 17.27 4.62 -12.78
N ASP A 260 17.71 3.45 -12.28
CA ASP A 260 17.51 3.05 -10.88
C ASP A 260 18.00 4.15 -9.93
N LYS A 261 19.03 4.91 -10.36
CA LYS A 261 19.49 6.13 -9.69
C LYS A 261 18.52 7.31 -9.82
N GLY A 262 17.87 7.48 -10.96
CA GLY A 262 17.03 8.63 -11.30
C GLY A 262 15.67 8.56 -10.64
N VAL A 263 15.04 7.38 -10.65
CA VAL A 263 13.80 7.11 -9.91
C VAL A 263 14.03 7.27 -8.43
N ARG A 264 15.15 6.73 -7.92
CA ARG A 264 15.56 6.93 -6.53
C ARG A 264 15.76 8.41 -6.20
N VAL A 265 16.48 9.17 -7.03
CA VAL A 265 16.69 10.61 -6.82
C VAL A 265 15.38 11.38 -6.87
N LEU A 266 14.50 11.07 -7.83
CA LEU A 266 13.19 11.70 -7.96
C LEU A 266 12.33 11.40 -6.73
N SER A 267 12.29 10.15 -6.27
CA SER A 267 11.58 9.76 -5.05
C SER A 267 12.14 10.46 -3.81
N GLU A 268 13.46 10.49 -3.64
CA GLU A 268 14.12 11.19 -2.52
C GLU A 268 13.83 12.70 -2.55
N TRP A 269 13.81 13.31 -3.74
CA TRP A 269 13.50 14.72 -3.91
C TRP A 269 12.02 15.01 -3.63
N ASN A 270 11.12 14.20 -4.17
CA ASN A 270 9.68 14.35 -3.96
C ASN A 270 9.34 14.27 -2.47
N MET A 271 9.98 13.37 -1.72
CA MET A 271 9.80 13.28 -0.27
C MET A 271 10.31 14.50 0.50
N ARG A 272 11.43 15.09 0.08
CA ARG A 272 11.93 16.33 0.67
C ARG A 272 10.96 17.48 0.41
N VAL A 273 10.43 17.57 -0.80
CA VAL A 273 9.43 18.59 -1.15
C VAL A 273 8.14 18.37 -0.39
N ALA A 274 7.63 17.14 -0.28
CA ALA A 274 6.45 16.84 0.54
C ALA A 274 6.65 17.23 2.01
N ALA A 275 7.80 16.90 2.59
CA ALA A 275 8.11 17.27 3.98
C ALA A 275 8.22 18.79 4.17
N LEU A 276 8.85 19.50 3.23
CA LEU A 276 8.93 20.95 3.25
C LEU A 276 7.54 21.58 3.05
N PHE A 277 6.73 21.03 2.16
CA PHE A 277 5.38 21.48 1.88
C PHE A 277 4.48 21.38 3.11
N LEU A 278 4.51 20.23 3.82
CA LEU A 278 3.86 20.08 5.12
C LEU A 278 4.37 21.11 6.13
N LEU A 279 5.68 21.32 6.21
CA LEU A 279 6.27 22.28 7.15
C LEU A 279 5.79 23.71 6.86
N VAL A 280 5.71 24.10 5.59
CA VAL A 280 5.19 25.40 5.17
C VAL A 280 3.74 25.56 5.58
N VAL A 281 2.90 24.55 5.35
CA VAL A 281 1.47 24.57 5.73
C VAL A 281 1.30 24.67 7.25
N VAL A 282 2.16 24.00 8.02
CA VAL A 282 2.14 24.07 9.49
C VAL A 282 2.56 25.44 10.00
N ILE A 283 3.60 26.05 9.42
CA ILE A 283 4.15 27.34 9.87
C ILE A 283 3.27 28.52 9.44
N LEU A 284 2.80 28.51 8.19
CA LEU A 284 2.01 29.60 7.63
C LEU A 284 0.52 29.47 7.95
N GLY A 285 0.06 28.27 8.29
CA GLY A 285 -1.32 27.99 8.66
C GLY A 285 -1.59 28.19 10.16
N PRO A 286 -2.74 27.72 10.67
CA PRO A 286 -3.11 27.88 12.06
C PRO A 286 -2.34 26.89 12.96
N THR A 287 -1.04 27.13 13.17
CA THR A 287 -0.09 26.19 13.82
C THR A 287 -0.62 25.60 15.12
N ILE A 288 -1.09 26.45 16.05
CA ILE A 288 -1.56 25.99 17.36
C ILE A 288 -2.79 25.08 17.23
N PHE A 289 -3.72 25.43 16.33
CA PHE A 289 -4.88 24.61 16.05
C PHE A 289 -4.48 23.25 15.45
N ILE A 290 -3.48 23.21 14.56
CA ILE A 290 -2.98 21.96 13.98
C ILE A 290 -2.47 21.01 15.07
N PHE A 291 -1.68 21.51 16.02
CA PHE A 291 -1.18 20.68 17.13
C PHE A 291 -2.30 20.27 18.10
N GLN A 292 -3.23 21.18 18.43
CA GLN A 292 -4.38 20.88 19.28
C GLN A 292 -5.28 19.82 18.66
N SER A 293 -5.66 20.01 17.38
CA SER A 293 -6.50 19.10 16.63
C SER A 293 -5.80 17.75 16.42
N PHE A 294 -4.50 17.71 16.15
CA PHE A 294 -3.75 16.46 16.05
C PHE A 294 -3.85 15.62 17.32
N VAL A 295 -3.63 16.22 18.50
CA VAL A 295 -3.74 15.53 19.79
C VAL A 295 -5.19 15.08 20.03
N GLN A 296 -6.16 15.96 19.82
CA GLN A 296 -7.57 15.67 20.05
C GLN A 296 -8.11 14.58 19.11
N ASN A 297 -7.81 14.66 17.82
CA ASN A 297 -8.23 13.70 16.80
C ASN A 297 -7.60 12.34 17.03
N THR A 298 -6.33 12.29 17.43
CA THR A 298 -5.66 11.04 17.81
C THR A 298 -6.35 10.39 19.01
N GLY A 299 -6.65 11.16 20.06
CA GLY A 299 -7.39 10.66 21.22
C GLY A 299 -8.80 10.16 20.88
N ASN A 300 -9.53 10.91 20.05
CA ASN A 300 -10.88 10.57 19.58
C ASN A 300 -10.89 9.32 18.69
N TYR A 301 -9.90 9.17 17.81
CA TYR A 301 -9.75 7.97 17.00
C TYR A 301 -9.48 6.74 17.87
N LEU A 302 -8.54 6.84 18.82
CA LEU A 302 -8.21 5.72 19.71
C LEU A 302 -9.38 5.33 20.62
N SER A 303 -10.17 6.30 21.12
CA SER A 303 -11.33 6.00 21.95
C SER A 303 -12.48 5.39 21.16
N GLY A 304 -12.72 5.85 19.93
CA GLY A 304 -13.77 5.35 19.02
C GLY A 304 -13.34 4.17 18.14
N PHE A 305 -12.10 3.70 18.26
CA PHE A 305 -11.45 2.79 17.30
C PHE A 305 -12.30 1.56 16.98
N LEU A 306 -12.72 0.80 18.01
CA LEU A 306 -13.49 -0.42 17.80
C LEU A 306 -14.86 -0.17 17.17
N GLN A 307 -15.50 0.95 17.51
CA GLN A 307 -16.80 1.32 16.97
C GLN A 307 -16.70 1.54 15.46
N VAL A 308 -15.80 2.42 15.01
CA VAL A 308 -15.68 2.72 13.57
C VAL A 308 -15.05 1.56 12.79
N ALA A 309 -14.13 0.81 13.40
CA ALA A 309 -13.49 -0.34 12.76
C ALA A 309 -14.45 -1.49 12.48
N THR A 310 -15.52 -1.66 13.26
CA THR A 310 -16.46 -2.80 13.14
C THR A 310 -17.84 -2.39 12.62
N TRP A 311 -18.05 -1.11 12.35
CA TRP A 311 -19.32 -0.61 11.86
C TRP A 311 -19.54 -1.01 10.39
N THR A 312 -20.75 -1.50 10.10
CA THR A 312 -21.12 -2.13 8.82
C THR A 312 -22.47 -1.65 8.29
N GLU A 313 -23.02 -0.55 8.81
CA GLU A 313 -24.33 0.01 8.38
C GLU A 313 -25.54 -0.93 8.52
N SER A 314 -25.40 -2.03 9.28
CA SER A 314 -26.38 -3.12 9.35
C SER A 314 -27.82 -2.70 9.73
N TYR A 315 -28.00 -1.53 10.35
CA TYR A 315 -29.30 -1.04 10.83
C TYR A 315 -29.73 0.30 10.22
N THR A 316 -28.89 0.97 9.43
CA THR A 316 -29.17 2.30 8.88
C THR A 316 -29.60 2.25 7.41
N GLY A 317 -29.22 1.21 6.68
CA GLY A 317 -29.54 1.08 5.24
C GLY A 317 -28.89 2.14 4.35
N SER A 318 -27.91 2.87 4.88
CA SER A 318 -27.06 3.79 4.12
C SER A 318 -26.08 3.04 3.23
N ASN A 319 -25.53 3.72 2.22
CA ASN A 319 -24.47 3.20 1.34
C ASN A 319 -23.15 3.96 1.54
N TRP A 320 -22.97 4.63 2.69
CA TRP A 320 -21.81 5.48 2.92
C TRP A 320 -20.53 4.62 2.98
N GLN A 321 -20.60 3.42 3.57
CA GLN A 321 -19.47 2.49 3.59
C GLN A 321 -18.99 2.12 2.19
N ASN A 322 -19.90 2.02 1.22
CA ASN A 322 -19.57 1.61 -0.15
C ASN A 322 -18.68 2.63 -0.86
N ALA A 323 -18.96 3.92 -0.68
CA ALA A 323 -18.21 5.02 -1.29
C ALA A 323 -16.86 5.26 -0.59
N TRP A 324 -16.76 4.91 0.71
CA TRP A 324 -15.62 5.27 1.54
C TRP A 324 -14.85 4.05 2.04
N THR A 325 -15.29 3.45 3.14
CA THR A 325 -14.52 2.43 3.84
C THR A 325 -14.27 1.18 2.99
N VAL A 326 -15.28 0.70 2.25
CA VAL A 326 -15.15 -0.46 1.35
C VAL A 326 -14.26 -0.12 0.15
N PHE A 327 -14.38 1.10 -0.39
CA PHE A 327 -13.47 1.59 -1.43
C PHE A 327 -12.01 1.58 -0.94
N TYR A 328 -11.72 2.18 0.22
CA TYR A 328 -10.38 2.21 0.80
C TYR A 328 -9.84 0.81 1.11
N TRP A 329 -10.66 -0.09 1.65
CA TRP A 329 -10.23 -1.49 1.85
C TRP A 329 -9.95 -2.20 0.54
N GLY A 330 -10.78 -2.02 -0.48
CA GLY A 330 -10.49 -2.51 -1.82
C GLY A 330 -9.16 -1.97 -2.35
N TRP A 331 -8.92 -0.67 -2.18
CA TRP A 331 -7.73 0.03 -2.66
C TRP A 331 -6.46 -0.42 -1.96
N TRP A 332 -6.43 -0.45 -0.63
CA TRP A 332 -5.25 -0.88 0.12
C TRP A 332 -4.93 -2.35 -0.13
N ILE A 333 -5.94 -3.20 -0.28
CA ILE A 333 -5.75 -4.61 -0.64
C ILE A 333 -5.17 -4.71 -2.05
N ALA A 334 -5.75 -4.00 -3.02
CA ALA A 334 -5.28 -4.01 -4.41
C ALA A 334 -3.83 -3.49 -4.55
N TRP A 335 -3.48 -2.48 -3.76
CA TRP A 335 -2.16 -1.84 -3.80
C TRP A 335 -1.10 -2.58 -2.95
N SER A 336 -1.52 -3.49 -2.08
CA SER A 336 -0.63 -4.18 -1.14
C SER A 336 0.50 -5.02 -1.75
N PRO A 337 0.40 -5.65 -2.94
CA PRO A 337 1.54 -6.34 -3.54
C PRO A 337 2.67 -5.38 -3.90
N PHE A 338 2.32 -4.20 -4.43
CA PHE A 338 3.27 -3.13 -4.75
C PHE A 338 3.98 -2.62 -3.51
N VAL A 339 3.21 -2.09 -2.55
CA VAL A 339 3.77 -1.50 -1.32
C VAL A 339 4.48 -2.57 -0.49
N GLY A 340 3.90 -3.76 -0.36
CA GLY A 340 4.47 -4.88 0.37
C GLY A 340 5.81 -5.34 -0.20
N MET A 341 5.96 -5.41 -1.52
CA MET A 341 7.24 -5.78 -2.15
C MET A 341 8.33 -4.75 -1.85
N PHE A 342 8.01 -3.46 -1.92
CA PHE A 342 8.95 -2.41 -1.54
C PHE A 342 9.37 -2.54 -0.07
N ILE A 343 8.39 -2.61 0.84
CA ILE A 343 8.63 -2.75 2.28
C ILE A 343 9.48 -3.99 2.56
N ALA A 344 9.22 -5.10 1.87
CA ALA A 344 9.98 -6.32 2.04
C ALA A 344 11.47 -6.10 1.73
N ARG A 345 11.78 -5.49 0.59
CA ARG A 345 13.16 -5.26 0.11
C ARG A 345 14.01 -4.47 1.10
N ILE A 346 13.42 -3.46 1.74
CA ILE A 346 14.16 -2.57 2.66
C ILE A 346 14.23 -3.08 4.10
N SER A 347 13.61 -4.24 4.40
CA SER A 347 13.38 -4.69 5.78
C SER A 347 14.17 -5.93 6.21
N LYS A 348 15.08 -6.43 5.36
CA LYS A 348 15.95 -7.56 5.70
C LYS A 348 16.77 -7.26 6.96
N GLY A 349 16.89 -8.26 7.84
CA GLY A 349 17.66 -8.18 9.09
C GLY A 349 16.92 -7.57 10.28
N ARG A 350 15.69 -7.07 10.10
CA ARG A 350 14.82 -6.63 11.20
C ARG A 350 14.16 -7.80 11.90
N THR A 351 13.84 -7.65 13.18
CA THR A 351 12.94 -8.59 13.86
C THR A 351 11.51 -8.41 13.37
N VAL A 352 10.70 -9.46 13.46
CA VAL A 352 9.27 -9.43 13.12
C VAL A 352 8.57 -8.31 13.91
N ARG A 353 8.89 -8.14 15.20
CA ARG A 353 8.30 -7.08 16.02
C ARG A 353 8.69 -5.68 15.54
N GLU A 354 9.98 -5.42 15.32
CA GLU A 354 10.45 -4.12 14.82
C GLU A 354 9.82 -3.79 13.48
N PHE A 355 9.74 -4.78 12.58
CA PHE A 355 9.08 -4.65 11.28
C PHE A 355 7.64 -4.19 11.45
N ILE A 356 6.84 -4.93 12.21
CA ILE A 356 5.39 -4.69 12.32
C ILE A 356 5.12 -3.34 12.97
N LEU A 357 5.76 -3.05 14.10
CA LEU A 357 5.53 -1.79 14.82
C LEU A 357 6.03 -0.59 14.00
N GLY A 358 7.16 -0.73 13.30
CA GLY A 358 7.69 0.33 12.44
C GLY A 358 6.79 0.63 11.25
N VAL A 359 6.27 -0.39 10.57
CA VAL A 359 5.36 -0.23 9.42
C VAL A 359 3.99 0.28 9.83
N LEU A 360 3.47 -0.13 11.00
CA LEU A 360 2.16 0.32 11.48
C LEU A 360 2.20 1.75 12.06
N ILE A 361 3.12 2.01 13.00
CA ILE A 361 3.03 3.20 13.86
C ILE A 361 3.58 4.43 13.15
N VAL A 362 4.78 4.32 12.57
CA VAL A 362 5.49 5.50 12.06
C VAL A 362 4.71 6.18 10.93
N PRO A 363 4.27 5.47 9.88
CA PRO A 363 3.55 6.11 8.81
C PRO A 363 2.15 6.60 9.23
N SER A 364 1.46 5.88 10.12
CA SER A 364 0.16 6.29 10.65
C SER A 364 0.25 7.63 11.39
N ILE A 365 1.25 7.83 12.25
CA ILE A 365 1.43 9.09 12.99
C ILE A 365 1.69 10.26 12.04
N VAL A 366 2.57 10.07 11.04
CA VAL A 366 2.84 11.14 10.07
C VAL A 366 1.61 11.45 9.24
N THR A 367 0.83 10.42 8.88
CA THR A 367 -0.42 10.59 8.13
C THR A 367 -1.49 11.32 8.96
N PHE A 368 -1.64 10.98 10.24
CA PHE A 368 -2.54 11.69 11.16
C PHE A 368 -2.15 13.15 11.32
N PHE A 369 -0.85 13.44 11.41
CA PHE A 369 -0.37 14.80 11.48
C PHE A 369 -0.60 15.57 10.18
N TRP A 370 -0.35 14.94 9.02
CA TRP A 370 -0.65 15.51 7.71
C TRP A 370 -2.14 15.86 7.59
N ILE A 371 -3.02 14.89 7.82
CA ILE A 371 -4.47 15.10 7.72
C ILE A 371 -4.95 16.13 8.75
N SER A 372 -4.30 16.25 9.90
CA SER A 372 -4.60 17.33 10.85
C SER A 372 -4.15 18.71 10.35
N ALA A 373 -3.00 18.79 9.67
CA ALA A 373 -2.49 20.05 9.13
C ALA A 373 -3.36 20.58 7.99
N PHE A 374 -3.81 19.70 7.10
CA PHE A 374 -4.62 20.07 5.93
C PHE A 374 -6.12 19.95 6.23
N GLY A 375 -6.60 18.75 6.51
CA GLY A 375 -8.01 18.42 6.70
C GLY A 375 -8.68 19.09 7.89
N SER A 376 -8.08 19.01 9.10
CA SER A 376 -8.68 19.71 10.26
C SER A 376 -8.73 21.22 10.03
N SER A 377 -7.70 21.80 9.41
CA SER A 377 -7.65 23.25 9.12
C SER A 377 -8.75 23.65 8.16
N ALA A 378 -8.99 22.87 7.10
CA ALA A 378 -10.09 23.09 6.17
C ALA A 378 -11.46 22.97 6.87
N VAL A 379 -11.68 21.92 7.66
CA VAL A 379 -12.92 21.76 8.45
C VAL A 379 -13.12 22.93 9.42
N HIS A 380 -12.04 23.45 10.00
CA HIS A 380 -12.09 24.59 10.89
C HIS A 380 -12.55 25.87 10.18
N GLN A 381 -12.11 26.12 8.95
CA GLN A 381 -12.56 27.27 8.15
C GLN A 381 -14.07 27.20 7.87
N VAL A 382 -14.56 26.02 7.46
CA VAL A 382 -16.01 25.82 7.25
C VAL A 382 -16.79 26.01 8.54
N LEU A 383 -16.30 25.51 9.67
CA LEU A 383 -16.92 25.74 10.99
C LEU A 383 -16.95 27.23 11.40
N LEU A 384 -16.02 28.04 10.91
CA LEU A 384 -15.99 29.48 11.14
C LEU A 384 -16.91 30.26 10.18
N GLY A 385 -17.57 29.56 9.25
CA GLY A 385 -18.53 30.12 8.30
C GLY A 385 -17.97 30.38 6.90
N ASP A 386 -16.77 29.88 6.58
CA ASP A 386 -16.20 29.96 5.23
C ASP A 386 -16.47 28.66 4.45
N ASP A 387 -17.53 28.69 3.63
CA ASP A 387 -17.94 27.54 2.82
C ASP A 387 -17.14 27.39 1.52
N THR A 388 -16.11 28.20 1.25
CA THR A 388 -15.37 28.19 -0.02
C THR A 388 -14.80 26.81 -0.36
N ILE A 389 -14.13 26.16 0.60
CA ILE A 389 -13.59 24.81 0.41
C ILE A 389 -14.69 23.76 0.33
N ALA A 390 -15.76 23.90 1.12
CA ALA A 390 -16.91 23.00 1.09
C ALA A 390 -17.56 22.98 -0.31
N ASN A 391 -17.75 24.15 -0.90
CA ASN A 391 -18.28 24.30 -2.25
C ASN A 391 -17.31 23.72 -3.29
N ALA A 392 -16.02 24.03 -3.19
CA ALA A 392 -15.01 23.48 -4.10
C ALA A 392 -14.98 21.93 -4.10
N VAL A 393 -15.08 21.30 -2.92
CA VAL A 393 -15.13 19.84 -2.78
C VAL A 393 -16.39 19.25 -3.39
N ASN A 394 -17.55 19.92 -3.23
CA ASN A 394 -18.81 19.47 -3.83
C ASN A 394 -18.82 19.59 -5.36
N ASP A 395 -18.21 20.64 -5.89
CA ASP A 395 -18.13 20.87 -7.34
C ASP A 395 -17.12 19.93 -8.01
N ASN A 396 -15.90 19.87 -7.45
CA ASN A 396 -14.85 18.98 -7.92
C ASN A 396 -13.87 18.65 -6.80
N VAL A 397 -13.98 17.44 -6.26
CA VAL A 397 -13.14 16.88 -5.18
C VAL A 397 -11.64 17.10 -5.40
N ALA A 398 -11.18 17.12 -6.64
CA ALA A 398 -9.77 17.28 -7.00
C ALA A 398 -9.24 18.72 -6.83
N THR A 399 -10.11 19.73 -6.74
CA THR A 399 -9.73 21.14 -6.60
C THR A 399 -9.38 21.55 -5.17
N ALA A 400 -9.80 20.77 -4.18
CA ALA A 400 -9.78 21.15 -2.77
C ALA A 400 -8.41 21.59 -2.25
N LEU A 401 -7.32 20.94 -2.68
CA LEU A 401 -5.95 21.33 -2.31
C LEU A 401 -5.60 22.73 -2.79
N PHE A 402 -6.01 23.09 -4.00
CA PHE A 402 -5.62 24.36 -4.60
C PHE A 402 -6.40 25.53 -4.01
N VAL A 403 -7.70 25.32 -3.78
CA VAL A 403 -8.56 26.29 -3.08
C VAL A 403 -8.11 26.48 -1.63
N PHE A 404 -7.78 25.41 -0.92
CA PHE A 404 -7.24 25.50 0.45
C PHE A 404 -5.95 26.34 0.53
N LEU A 405 -5.11 26.29 -0.51
CA LEU A 405 -3.87 27.06 -0.54
C LEU A 405 -4.07 28.55 -0.84
N GLU A 406 -5.26 29.00 -1.26
CA GLU A 406 -5.54 30.43 -1.48
C GLU A 406 -5.47 31.24 -0.19
N ASP A 407 -5.76 30.61 0.95
CA ASP A 407 -5.64 31.22 2.27
C ASP A 407 -4.19 31.38 2.75
N TYR A 408 -3.23 30.84 2.00
CA TYR A 408 -1.82 30.85 2.36
C TYR A 408 -1.05 31.93 1.59
N PRO A 409 -0.06 32.59 2.24
CA PRO A 409 0.86 33.46 1.52
C PRO A 409 1.57 32.71 0.39
N PHE A 410 1.76 33.39 -0.75
CA PHE A 410 2.38 32.80 -1.94
C PHE A 410 1.58 31.62 -2.54
N ALA A 411 0.24 31.60 -2.38
CA ALA A 411 -0.68 30.60 -2.90
C ALA A 411 -0.32 30.10 -4.31
N PHE A 412 -0.08 31.02 -5.27
CA PHE A 412 0.33 30.68 -6.63
C PHE A 412 1.58 29.78 -6.69
N ILE A 413 2.62 30.09 -5.92
CA ILE A 413 3.85 29.29 -5.85
C ILE A 413 3.59 27.94 -5.17
N LEU A 414 2.79 27.92 -4.10
CA LEU A 414 2.43 26.69 -3.39
C LEU A 414 1.62 25.74 -4.29
N ASN A 415 0.69 26.28 -5.07
CA ASN A 415 -0.11 25.53 -6.04
C ASN A 415 0.77 24.94 -7.15
N ILE A 416 1.75 25.69 -7.68
CA ILE A 416 2.74 25.15 -8.63
C ILE A 416 3.54 24.01 -7.99
N ILE A 417 4.00 24.18 -6.75
CA ILE A 417 4.74 23.14 -6.02
C ILE A 417 3.85 21.90 -5.83
N ALA A 418 2.57 22.08 -5.49
CA ALA A 418 1.62 20.97 -5.35
C ALA A 418 1.46 20.19 -6.67
N ILE A 419 1.29 20.87 -7.82
CA ILE A 419 1.22 20.23 -9.14
C ILE A 419 2.50 19.42 -9.42
N ILE A 420 3.68 20.01 -9.18
CA ILE A 420 4.96 19.32 -9.37
C ILE A 420 5.07 18.10 -8.46
N LEU A 421 4.63 18.22 -7.21
CA LEU A 421 4.66 17.14 -6.22
C LEU A 421 3.77 15.97 -6.63
N ILE A 422 2.56 16.25 -7.12
CA ILE A 422 1.61 15.24 -7.62
C ILE A 422 2.17 14.57 -8.88
N ALA A 423 2.71 15.33 -9.83
CA ALA A 423 3.35 14.80 -11.03
C ALA A 423 4.57 13.94 -10.68
N GLY A 424 5.38 14.36 -9.71
CA GLY A 424 6.50 13.58 -9.19
C GLY A 424 6.06 12.25 -8.60
N PHE A 425 5.00 12.23 -7.78
CA PHE A 425 4.44 11.00 -7.23
C PHE A 425 3.86 10.08 -8.31
N PHE A 426 3.25 10.65 -9.35
CA PHE A 426 2.76 9.88 -10.48
C PHE A 426 3.91 9.15 -11.18
N VAL A 427 4.96 9.89 -11.59
CA VAL A 427 6.11 9.31 -12.31
C VAL A 427 6.77 8.21 -11.49
N THR A 428 7.04 8.46 -10.20
CA THR A 428 7.71 7.46 -9.34
C THR A 428 6.84 6.24 -9.06
N SER A 429 5.53 6.43 -8.90
CA SER A 429 4.59 5.33 -8.67
C SER A 429 4.42 4.46 -9.91
N SER A 430 4.32 5.05 -11.10
CA SER A 430 4.20 4.30 -12.35
C SER A 430 5.48 3.53 -12.68
N ASP A 431 6.65 4.16 -12.48
CA ASP A 431 7.92 3.46 -12.68
C ASP A 431 8.09 2.28 -11.71
N SER A 432 7.96 2.54 -10.40
CA SER A 432 8.11 1.49 -9.38
C SER A 432 7.02 0.41 -9.49
N GLY A 433 5.81 0.81 -9.86
CA GLY A 433 4.66 -0.06 -10.07
C GLY A 433 4.90 -1.06 -11.20
N SER A 434 5.29 -0.54 -12.36
CA SER A 434 5.61 -1.36 -13.54
C SER A 434 6.73 -2.36 -13.25
N LEU A 435 7.74 -1.96 -12.46
CA LEU A 435 8.80 -2.85 -12.00
C LEU A 435 8.27 -3.98 -11.10
N VAL A 436 7.32 -3.70 -10.21
CA VAL A 436 6.72 -4.75 -9.37
C VAL A 436 5.90 -5.72 -10.21
N VAL A 437 5.07 -5.22 -11.12
CA VAL A 437 4.25 -6.08 -12.00
C VAL A 437 5.15 -6.95 -12.90
N ASP A 438 6.23 -6.39 -13.41
CA ASP A 438 7.26 -7.10 -14.16
C ASP A 438 7.90 -8.22 -13.32
N ASN A 439 8.29 -7.92 -12.06
CA ASN A 439 8.81 -8.93 -11.13
C ASN A 439 7.80 -10.06 -10.86
N LEU A 440 6.50 -9.75 -10.69
CA LEU A 440 5.47 -10.76 -10.48
C LEU A 440 5.27 -11.64 -11.72
N THR A 441 5.33 -11.02 -12.91
CA THR A 441 5.08 -11.70 -14.19
C THR A 441 6.32 -12.41 -14.75
N SER A 442 7.51 -12.17 -14.18
CA SER A 442 8.76 -12.88 -14.47
C SER A 442 9.06 -14.05 -13.51
N GLY A 443 8.16 -14.34 -12.55
CA GLY A 443 8.38 -15.38 -11.54
C GLY A 443 9.29 -14.94 -10.39
N GLY A 444 9.40 -13.64 -10.14
CA GLY A 444 10.23 -13.05 -9.09
C GLY A 444 11.67 -12.80 -9.51
N LYS A 445 11.95 -12.69 -10.83
CA LYS A 445 13.27 -12.34 -11.34
C LYS A 445 13.49 -10.83 -11.26
N ILE A 446 14.56 -10.45 -10.57
CA ILE A 446 14.89 -9.05 -10.25
C ILE A 446 15.30 -8.26 -11.51
N ASP A 447 15.98 -8.92 -12.45
CA ASP A 447 16.51 -8.32 -13.68
C ASP A 447 15.72 -8.77 -14.92
N ALA A 448 14.46 -8.39 -15.00
CA ALA A 448 13.65 -8.64 -16.19
C ALA A 448 13.96 -7.63 -17.33
N PRO A 449 13.85 -8.06 -18.61
CA PRO A 449 14.14 -7.23 -19.78
C PRO A 449 13.32 -5.93 -19.83
N VAL A 450 13.97 -4.83 -20.22
CA VAL A 450 13.38 -3.48 -20.31
C VAL A 450 12.07 -3.44 -21.11
N GLY A 451 11.95 -4.23 -22.18
CA GLY A 451 10.74 -4.26 -23.01
C GLY A 451 9.46 -4.68 -22.27
N GLN A 452 9.57 -5.52 -21.25
CA GLN A 452 8.43 -5.95 -20.43
C GLN A 452 7.99 -4.85 -19.47
N ARG A 453 8.95 -4.14 -18.88
CA ARG A 453 8.69 -2.98 -18.03
C ARG A 453 7.98 -1.87 -18.80
N ILE A 454 8.41 -1.60 -20.04
CA ILE A 454 7.71 -0.67 -20.94
C ILE A 454 6.26 -1.09 -21.14
N PHE A 455 6.02 -2.38 -21.43
CA PHE A 455 4.66 -2.88 -21.61
C PHE A 455 3.79 -2.63 -20.38
N TRP A 456 4.29 -2.91 -19.17
CA TRP A 456 3.54 -2.69 -17.93
C TRP A 456 3.31 -1.21 -17.62
N ALA A 457 4.31 -0.34 -17.84
CA ALA A 457 4.15 1.10 -17.68
C ALA A 457 3.07 1.67 -18.63
N LEU A 458 3.06 1.22 -19.89
CA LEU A 458 2.03 1.59 -20.86
C LEU A 458 0.66 1.00 -20.50
N ALA A 459 0.61 -0.24 -20.02
CA ALA A 459 -0.63 -0.89 -19.62
C ALA A 459 -1.30 -0.17 -18.43
N GLU A 460 -0.55 0.22 -17.41
CA GLU A 460 -1.05 0.99 -16.26
C GLU A 460 -1.63 2.34 -16.70
N GLY A 461 -0.91 3.09 -17.54
CA GLY A 461 -1.40 4.35 -18.11
C GLY A 461 -2.64 4.17 -18.98
N ALA A 462 -2.67 3.12 -19.82
CA ALA A 462 -3.82 2.80 -20.65
C ALA A 462 -5.06 2.43 -19.83
N VAL A 463 -4.91 1.63 -18.78
CA VAL A 463 -6.01 1.30 -17.86
C VAL A 463 -6.54 2.57 -17.18
N ALA A 464 -5.65 3.42 -16.66
CA ALA A 464 -6.05 4.67 -16.02
C ALA A 464 -6.84 5.58 -17.00
N ALA A 465 -6.32 5.78 -18.21
CA ALA A 465 -6.97 6.61 -19.23
C ALA A 465 -8.33 6.05 -19.66
N VAL A 466 -8.43 4.74 -19.88
CA VAL A 466 -9.66 4.10 -20.36
C VAL A 466 -10.75 4.08 -19.30
N LEU A 467 -10.40 3.81 -18.05
CA LEU A 467 -11.36 3.88 -16.93
C LEU A 467 -11.86 5.32 -16.74
N LEU A 468 -10.97 6.31 -16.84
CA LEU A 468 -11.38 7.73 -16.82
C LEU A 468 -12.32 8.10 -17.97
N ILE A 469 -12.03 7.64 -19.19
CA ILE A 469 -12.90 7.86 -20.36
C ILE A 469 -14.26 7.19 -20.21
N GLY A 470 -14.30 6.00 -19.60
CA GLY A 470 -15.51 5.17 -19.50
C GLY A 470 -16.43 5.53 -18.34
N GLY A 471 -15.91 6.04 -17.23
CA GLY A 471 -16.73 6.39 -16.06
C GLY A 471 -16.01 7.17 -14.96
N GLY A 472 -14.97 7.92 -15.31
CA GLY A 472 -14.29 8.85 -14.40
C GLY A 472 -13.78 8.21 -13.11
N LEU A 473 -13.95 8.93 -12.00
CA LEU A 473 -13.58 8.46 -10.66
C LEU A 473 -14.29 7.16 -10.27
N GLN A 474 -15.59 7.07 -10.57
CA GLN A 474 -16.42 5.92 -10.24
C GLN A 474 -15.91 4.62 -10.87
N ALA A 475 -15.46 4.66 -12.13
CA ALA A 475 -14.86 3.52 -12.81
C ALA A 475 -13.56 3.06 -12.16
N LEU A 476 -12.68 4.01 -11.77
CA LEU A 476 -11.43 3.72 -11.07
C LEU A 476 -11.69 3.02 -9.73
N GLN A 477 -12.61 3.57 -8.92
CA GLN A 477 -13.01 2.99 -7.64
C GLN A 477 -13.60 1.59 -7.80
N THR A 478 -14.49 1.41 -8.78
CA THR A 478 -15.12 0.12 -9.06
C THR A 478 -14.10 -0.95 -9.41
N ALA A 479 -13.18 -0.66 -10.34
CA ALA A 479 -12.17 -1.61 -10.79
C ALA A 479 -11.29 -2.10 -9.63
N THR A 480 -10.95 -1.18 -8.73
CA THR A 480 -10.21 -1.47 -7.51
C THR A 480 -10.99 -2.34 -6.52
N ILE A 481 -12.26 -2.05 -6.26
CA ILE A 481 -13.08 -2.85 -5.35
C ILE A 481 -13.27 -4.28 -5.88
N VAL A 482 -13.59 -4.40 -7.17
CA VAL A 482 -13.84 -5.71 -7.82
C VAL A 482 -12.60 -6.59 -7.78
N THR A 483 -11.42 -6.04 -8.02
CA THR A 483 -10.15 -6.79 -8.01
C THR A 483 -9.61 -7.00 -6.61
N GLY A 484 -9.90 -6.08 -5.68
CA GLY A 484 -9.56 -6.19 -4.27
C GLY A 484 -10.28 -7.34 -3.56
N LEU A 485 -11.53 -7.65 -3.93
CA LEU A 485 -12.31 -8.72 -3.29
C LEU A 485 -11.66 -10.11 -3.36
N PRO A 486 -11.33 -10.67 -4.54
CA PRO A 486 -10.65 -11.96 -4.61
C PRO A 486 -9.27 -11.91 -3.96
N PHE A 487 -8.59 -10.78 -4.03
CA PHE A 487 -7.28 -10.62 -3.41
C PHE A 487 -7.36 -10.59 -1.87
N ALA A 488 -8.44 -10.05 -1.29
CA ALA A 488 -8.70 -10.09 0.15
C ALA A 488 -8.78 -11.54 0.68
N VAL A 489 -9.41 -12.45 -0.08
CA VAL A 489 -9.44 -13.88 0.22
C VAL A 489 -8.02 -14.46 0.23
N ILE A 490 -7.21 -14.11 -0.76
CA ILE A 490 -5.79 -14.52 -0.85
C ILE A 490 -5.01 -14.03 0.38
N LEU A 491 -5.21 -12.78 0.81
CA LEU A 491 -4.57 -12.21 2.00
C LEU A 491 -4.99 -12.91 3.31
N ILE A 492 -6.26 -13.32 3.45
CA ILE A 492 -6.69 -14.13 4.61
C ILE A 492 -5.92 -15.47 4.65
N VAL A 493 -5.83 -16.16 3.52
CA VAL A 493 -5.05 -17.42 3.44
C VAL A 493 -3.56 -17.15 3.68
N MET A 494 -3.07 -15.96 3.29
CA MET A 494 -1.71 -15.51 3.57
C MET A 494 -1.41 -15.42 5.07
N CYS A 495 -2.34 -14.93 5.90
CA CYS A 495 -2.20 -14.93 7.36
C CYS A 495 -1.93 -16.35 7.90
N PHE A 496 -2.72 -17.33 7.46
CA PHE A 496 -2.52 -18.73 7.85
C PHE A 496 -1.16 -19.26 7.41
N SER A 497 -0.76 -18.97 6.16
CA SER A 497 0.53 -19.42 5.63
C SER A 497 1.72 -18.83 6.38
N LEU A 498 1.67 -17.52 6.65
CA LEU A 498 2.71 -16.83 7.39
C LEU A 498 2.82 -17.36 8.82
N TYR A 499 1.69 -17.56 9.51
CA TYR A 499 1.68 -18.16 10.85
C TYR A 499 2.33 -19.55 10.84
N LYS A 500 1.93 -20.41 9.91
CA LYS A 500 2.48 -21.76 9.77
C LYS A 500 4.00 -21.71 9.50
N GLY A 501 4.42 -20.83 8.62
CA GLY A 501 5.83 -20.62 8.31
C GLY A 501 6.64 -20.24 9.55
N LEU A 502 6.20 -19.19 10.26
CA LEU A 502 6.84 -18.69 11.47
C LEU A 502 6.88 -19.74 12.59
N ASP A 503 5.81 -20.50 12.79
CA ASP A 503 5.75 -21.54 13.83
C ASP A 503 6.69 -22.72 13.56
N GLU A 504 6.79 -23.17 12.30
CA GLU A 504 7.75 -24.19 11.90
C GLU A 504 9.19 -23.75 12.18
N ASP A 505 9.56 -22.52 11.81
CA ASP A 505 10.93 -22.04 11.98
C ASP A 505 11.25 -21.66 13.42
N PHE A 506 10.27 -21.18 14.18
CA PHE A 506 10.40 -20.98 15.63
C PHE A 506 10.69 -22.30 16.35
N LYS A 507 9.96 -23.38 16.02
CA LYS A 507 10.19 -24.72 16.58
C LYS A 507 11.60 -25.24 16.24
N LYS A 508 12.04 -25.07 14.98
CA LYS A 508 13.41 -25.43 14.57
C LYS A 508 14.47 -24.64 15.34
N LEU A 509 14.25 -23.34 15.53
CA LEU A 509 15.16 -22.50 16.32
C LEU A 509 15.26 -22.99 17.76
N LYS A 510 14.13 -23.22 18.43
CA LYS A 510 14.10 -23.73 19.82
C LYS A 510 14.79 -25.09 19.95
N LYS A 511 14.60 -25.99 18.98
CA LYS A 511 15.31 -27.28 18.95
C LYS A 511 16.83 -27.09 18.84
N ARG A 512 17.28 -26.17 17.99
CA ARG A 512 18.72 -25.85 17.84
C ARG A 512 19.31 -25.21 19.08
N GLU A 513 18.57 -24.33 19.76
CA GLU A 513 18.98 -23.72 21.04
C GLU A 513 19.16 -24.80 22.10
N SER A 514 18.16 -25.68 22.28
CA SER A 514 18.23 -26.79 23.24
C SER A 514 19.38 -27.77 22.94
N GLN A 515 19.65 -28.07 21.66
CA GLN A 515 20.78 -28.91 21.27
C GLN A 515 22.13 -28.28 21.63
N LYS A 516 22.30 -26.97 21.38
CA LYS A 516 23.52 -26.25 21.76
C LYS A 516 23.72 -26.18 23.27
N GLU A 517 22.63 -26.01 24.03
CA GLU A 517 22.70 -26.04 25.49
C GLU A 517 23.18 -27.41 25.98
N LEU A 518 22.63 -28.50 25.44
CA LEU A 518 23.08 -29.88 25.75
C LEU A 518 24.55 -30.10 25.40
N GLU A 519 25.00 -29.71 24.20
CA GLU A 519 26.40 -29.82 23.78
C GLU A 519 27.34 -29.05 24.72
N ASN A 520 26.95 -27.84 25.14
CA ASN A 520 27.74 -27.03 26.08
C ASN A 520 27.78 -27.66 27.49
N TYR A 521 26.66 -28.25 27.96
CA TYR A 521 26.64 -29.00 29.22
C TYR A 521 27.57 -30.23 29.16
N GLU A 522 27.56 -30.99 28.05
CA GLU A 522 28.45 -32.12 27.85
C GLU A 522 29.92 -31.71 27.85
N GLU A 523 30.27 -30.59 27.21
CA GLU A 523 31.62 -30.02 27.20
C GLU A 523 32.08 -29.63 28.62
N ILE A 524 31.23 -28.91 29.37
CA ILE A 524 31.52 -28.51 30.76
C ILE A 524 31.73 -29.76 31.65
N VAL A 525 30.87 -30.77 31.54
CA VAL A 525 30.99 -32.00 32.34
C VAL A 525 32.25 -32.78 31.97
N SER A 526 32.55 -32.91 30.67
CA SER A 526 33.78 -33.53 30.18
C SER A 526 35.03 -32.85 30.78
N ASP A 527 35.05 -31.51 30.79
CA ASP A 527 36.18 -30.76 31.33
C ASP A 527 36.31 -30.88 32.86
N LEU A 528 35.19 -30.93 33.58
CA LEU A 528 35.18 -31.19 35.03
C LEU A 528 35.72 -32.59 35.36
N VAL A 529 35.31 -33.62 34.60
CA VAL A 529 35.80 -35.00 34.76
C VAL A 529 37.29 -35.09 34.44
N LYS A 530 37.76 -34.47 33.35
CA LYS A 530 39.19 -34.41 33.02
C LYS A 530 40.01 -33.76 34.15
N LYS A 531 39.53 -32.63 34.69
CA LYS A 531 40.18 -31.94 35.83
C LYS A 531 40.21 -32.78 37.09
N GLN A 532 39.13 -33.52 37.40
CA GLN A 532 39.12 -34.45 38.53
C GLN A 532 40.14 -35.58 38.34
N ASN A 533 40.17 -36.20 37.15
CA ASN A 533 41.10 -37.28 36.85
C ASN A 533 42.57 -36.83 36.91
N SER A 534 42.89 -35.64 36.40
CA SER A 534 44.24 -35.06 36.52
C SER A 534 44.61 -34.75 37.99
N ASN A 535 43.66 -34.27 38.79
CA ASN A 535 43.88 -34.00 40.21
C ASN A 535 44.04 -35.29 41.03
N GLN A 536 43.35 -36.37 40.67
CA GLN A 536 43.57 -37.70 41.27
C GLN A 536 44.95 -38.27 40.90
N GLN A 537 45.36 -38.18 39.63
CA GLN A 537 46.69 -38.63 39.21
C GLN A 537 47.83 -37.85 39.90
N ASN A 538 47.64 -36.56 40.15
CA ASN A 538 48.61 -35.73 40.89
C ASN A 538 48.63 -35.98 42.41
N LYS A 539 47.62 -36.67 42.98
CA LYS A 539 47.61 -37.09 44.40
C LYS A 539 48.25 -38.46 44.64
N ILE A 540 48.45 -39.24 43.58
CA ILE A 540 49.01 -40.61 43.62
C ILE A 540 50.53 -40.59 43.32
N LYS A 541 51.05 -39.47 42.80
CA LYS A 541 52.47 -39.13 42.80
C LYS A 541 52.80 -38.34 44.06
#